data_AF-A0A061NIK4-F1
#
_entry.id   AF-A0A061NIK4-F1
#
_cell.length_a   1.000
_cell.length_b   1.000
_cell.length_c   1.000
_cell.angle_alpha   90.00
_cell.angle_beta   90.00
_cell.angle_gamma   90.00
#
_symmetry.space_group_name_H-M   'P 1'
#
loop_
_entity.id
_entity.type
_entity.pdbx_description
1 polymer ?
#
loop_
_entity_poly.entity_id
_entity_poly.type
_entity_poly.pdbx_seq_one_letter_code
_entity_poly.pdbx_strand_id
1 'polypeptide(L)'
;MSINDLYKGTLHDDDGLDMGGVFKSLDVDGTLEHYKNQKAIKSDWDAVKTIEKTNADIIVELTFTDVLTGEPAITHCKTAIEAGKHVVMTNKGPIVKAYQQLKEAADKKGVEFLFEGTVMSGTPALRMPLMTLKGNTITRIEGILNGTTNSMLTDMASGMSYEDSLILRNKKGMPKPIQRTTLKGMMFKERSSF
;
A
#
# COMPACT_ATOMS: atom_id res chain seq x y z
N MET A 1 -15.14 -4.73 -12.06
CA MET A 1 -14.09 -3.79 -11.57
C MET A 1 -14.71 -2.70 -10.70
N SER A 2 -14.00 -2.21 -9.69
CA SER A 2 -14.45 -1.10 -8.84
C SER A 2 -13.31 -0.14 -8.50
N ILE A 3 -13.64 1.14 -8.30
CA ILE A 3 -12.77 2.17 -7.73
C ILE A 3 -13.51 2.79 -6.56
N ASN A 4 -12.87 2.87 -5.40
CA ASN A 4 -13.38 3.57 -4.23
C ASN A 4 -12.30 4.50 -3.71
N ASP A 5 -12.62 5.78 -3.60
CA ASP A 5 -11.74 6.80 -3.04
C ASP A 5 -12.56 7.71 -2.12
N LEU A 6 -12.01 7.99 -0.93
CA LEU A 6 -12.66 8.77 0.12
C LEU A 6 -13.08 10.17 -0.35
N TYR A 7 -12.35 10.76 -1.30
CA TYR A 7 -12.57 12.12 -1.76
C TYR A 7 -13.16 12.18 -3.17
N LYS A 8 -12.89 11.17 -4.00
CA LYS A 8 -13.29 11.17 -5.42
C LYS A 8 -14.59 10.40 -5.69
N GLY A 9 -15.04 9.59 -4.74
CA GLY A 9 -16.27 8.80 -4.84
C GLY A 9 -16.03 7.35 -5.27
N THR A 10 -17.12 6.67 -5.61
CA THR A 10 -17.14 5.24 -5.90
C THR A 10 -17.72 4.95 -7.27
N LEU A 11 -17.05 4.07 -8.02
CA LEU A 11 -17.53 3.51 -9.28
C LEU A 11 -17.42 1.99 -9.27
N HIS A 12 -18.42 1.32 -9.82
CA HIS A 12 -18.40 -0.11 -10.03
C HIS A 12 -19.06 -0.47 -11.37
N ASP A 13 -18.43 -1.37 -12.11
CA ASP A 13 -18.99 -1.97 -13.32
C ASP A 13 -18.50 -3.41 -13.41
N ASP A 14 -19.41 -4.37 -13.47
CA ASP A 14 -19.09 -5.79 -13.55
C ASP A 14 -18.35 -6.14 -14.85
N ASP A 15 -18.66 -5.44 -15.96
CA ASP A 15 -18.04 -5.63 -17.27
C ASP A 15 -16.68 -4.91 -17.38
N GLY A 16 -16.31 -4.09 -16.38
CA GLY A 16 -15.10 -3.30 -16.35
C GLY A 16 -15.33 -1.80 -16.55
N LEU A 17 -14.37 -0.98 -16.10
CA LEU A 17 -14.46 0.49 -16.22
C LEU A 17 -13.67 0.99 -17.44
N ASP A 18 -14.24 1.95 -18.18
CA ASP A 18 -13.51 2.70 -19.20
C ASP A 18 -12.58 3.72 -18.52
N MET A 19 -11.30 3.39 -18.46
CA MET A 19 -10.30 4.26 -17.84
C MET A 19 -10.20 5.62 -18.54
N GLY A 20 -10.44 5.70 -19.84
CA GLY A 20 -10.45 6.97 -20.56
C GLY A 20 -11.59 7.88 -20.07
N GLY A 21 -12.77 7.32 -19.85
CA GLY A 21 -13.91 7.99 -19.21
C GLY A 21 -13.65 8.35 -17.75
N VAL A 22 -12.99 7.49 -16.98
CA VAL A 22 -12.63 7.76 -15.57
C VAL A 22 -11.71 8.98 -15.48
N PHE A 23 -10.63 9.01 -16.27
CA PHE A 23 -9.73 10.18 -16.28
C PHE A 23 -10.43 11.45 -16.74
N LYS A 24 -11.26 11.39 -17.79
CA LYS A 24 -12.07 12.53 -18.22
C LYS A 24 -13.00 13.05 -17.13
N SER A 25 -13.58 12.17 -16.30
CA SER A 25 -14.39 12.58 -15.15
C SER A 25 -13.53 13.33 -14.13
N LEU A 26 -12.37 12.76 -13.78
CA LEU A 26 -11.44 13.36 -12.84
C LEU A 26 -10.88 14.70 -13.31
N ASP A 27 -10.73 14.91 -14.63
CA ASP A 27 -10.25 16.17 -15.20
C ASP A 27 -11.25 17.33 -15.03
N VAL A 28 -12.54 17.04 -14.78
CA VAL A 28 -13.56 18.09 -14.61
C VAL A 28 -13.38 18.82 -13.27
N ASP A 29 -13.35 18.08 -12.17
CA ASP A 29 -13.28 18.64 -10.82
C ASP A 29 -12.55 17.74 -9.80
N GLY A 30 -11.85 16.70 -10.28
CA GLY A 30 -11.16 15.72 -9.44
C GLY A 30 -12.05 14.60 -8.93
N THR A 31 -13.34 14.57 -9.27
CA THR A 31 -14.30 13.56 -8.78
C THR A 31 -14.75 12.58 -9.87
N LEU A 32 -15.36 11.47 -9.45
CA LEU A 32 -15.96 10.47 -10.32
C LEU A 32 -17.43 10.77 -10.67
N GLU A 33 -17.95 11.91 -10.21
CA GLU A 33 -19.34 12.33 -10.41
C GLU A 33 -19.70 12.58 -11.87
N HIS A 34 -18.71 12.90 -12.71
CA HIS A 34 -18.90 13.19 -14.14
C HIS A 34 -18.75 11.96 -15.02
N TYR A 35 -18.53 10.77 -14.45
CA TYR A 35 -18.41 9.55 -15.23
C TYR A 35 -19.75 9.22 -15.91
N LYS A 36 -19.74 9.17 -17.24
CA LYS A 36 -20.91 8.97 -18.10
C LYS A 36 -20.88 7.56 -18.70
N ASN A 37 -21.36 6.57 -17.96
CA ASN A 37 -21.63 5.23 -18.46
C ASN A 37 -22.94 4.74 -17.85
N GLN A 38 -23.83 4.19 -18.68
CA GLN A 38 -25.16 3.74 -18.27
C GLN A 38 -25.14 2.40 -17.51
N LYS A 39 -24.06 1.61 -17.63
CA LYS A 39 -23.90 0.33 -16.93
C LYS A 39 -23.18 0.44 -15.60
N ALA A 40 -22.26 1.40 -15.48
CA ALA A 40 -21.51 1.59 -14.25
C ALA A 40 -22.42 2.12 -13.13
N ILE A 41 -22.51 1.36 -12.06
CA ILE A 41 -23.25 1.72 -10.86
C ILE A 41 -22.42 2.77 -10.12
N LYS A 42 -22.88 4.03 -10.15
CA LYS A 42 -22.55 5.01 -9.10
C LYS A 42 -23.26 4.54 -7.84
N SER A 43 -22.50 3.96 -6.93
CA SER A 43 -23.04 3.36 -5.72
C SER A 43 -22.66 4.18 -4.49
N ASP A 44 -23.50 4.14 -3.48
CA ASP A 44 -23.24 4.68 -2.13
C ASP A 44 -22.27 3.80 -1.32
N TRP A 45 -21.50 2.93 -2.00
CA TRP A 45 -20.67 1.95 -1.32
C TRP A 45 -19.46 2.63 -0.70
N ASP A 46 -19.31 2.42 0.60
CA ASP A 46 -18.04 2.65 1.29
C ASP A 46 -16.99 1.60 0.88
N ALA A 47 -15.77 1.76 1.37
CA ALA A 47 -14.66 0.88 1.00
C ALA A 47 -14.94 -0.60 1.37
N VAL A 48 -15.53 -0.86 2.55
CA VAL A 48 -15.82 -2.21 3.03
C VAL A 48 -16.86 -2.87 2.13
N LYS A 49 -18.00 -2.20 1.90
CA LYS A 49 -19.06 -2.67 1.01
C LYS A 49 -18.55 -2.85 -0.42
N THR A 50 -17.66 -1.97 -0.88
CA THR A 50 -17.02 -2.13 -2.20
C THR A 50 -16.21 -3.42 -2.27
N ILE A 51 -15.38 -3.70 -1.27
CA ILE A 51 -14.56 -4.92 -1.20
C ILE A 51 -15.44 -6.17 -1.16
N GLU A 52 -16.54 -6.15 -0.42
CA GLU A 52 -17.46 -7.29 -0.31
C GLU A 52 -18.25 -7.56 -1.59
N LYS A 53 -18.73 -6.48 -2.25
CA LYS A 53 -19.68 -6.58 -3.37
C LYS A 53 -19.01 -6.64 -4.74
N THR A 54 -17.79 -6.14 -4.88
CA THR A 54 -17.10 -6.14 -6.17
C THR A 54 -16.88 -7.57 -6.69
N ASN A 55 -17.04 -7.74 -8.00
CA ASN A 55 -16.68 -8.96 -8.72
C ASN A 55 -15.16 -9.14 -8.92
N ALA A 56 -14.32 -8.25 -8.38
CA ALA A 56 -12.87 -8.35 -8.50
C ALA A 56 -12.29 -9.51 -7.65
N ASP A 57 -11.30 -10.21 -8.21
CA ASP A 57 -10.52 -11.24 -7.51
C ASP A 57 -9.36 -10.65 -6.69
N ILE A 58 -8.91 -9.45 -7.06
CA ILE A 58 -7.74 -8.78 -6.47
C ILE A 58 -8.16 -7.40 -5.97
N ILE A 59 -7.83 -7.11 -4.72
CA ILE A 59 -7.97 -5.80 -4.09
C ILE A 59 -6.59 -5.13 -4.05
N VAL A 60 -6.53 -3.91 -4.59
CA VAL A 60 -5.34 -3.05 -4.52
C VAL A 60 -5.58 -1.98 -3.46
N GLU A 61 -4.89 -2.11 -2.33
CA GLU A 61 -5.07 -1.24 -1.15
C GLU A 61 -4.01 -0.12 -1.19
N LEU A 62 -4.49 1.11 -1.41
CA LEU A 62 -3.65 2.31 -1.60
C LEU A 62 -4.08 3.47 -0.70
N THR A 63 -4.82 3.20 0.38
CA THR A 63 -5.24 4.27 1.30
C THR A 63 -4.04 4.84 2.07
N PHE A 64 -4.27 5.99 2.70
CA PHE A 64 -3.26 6.65 3.49
C PHE A 64 -2.75 5.74 4.62
N THR A 65 -1.49 5.93 5.00
CA THR A 65 -0.89 5.15 6.07
C THR A 65 -1.12 5.82 7.43
N ASP A 66 -1.93 5.21 8.28
CA ASP A 66 -1.86 5.44 9.72
C ASP A 66 -0.89 4.42 10.36
N VAL A 67 0.27 4.90 10.81
CA VAL A 67 1.28 4.05 11.46
C VAL A 67 0.95 3.69 12.91
N LEU A 68 0.02 4.40 13.55
CA LEU A 68 -0.39 4.17 14.93
C LEU A 68 -1.40 3.05 15.01
N THR A 69 -2.44 3.10 14.18
CA THR A 69 -3.53 2.12 14.18
C THR A 69 -3.35 1.06 13.08
N GLY A 70 -2.83 1.46 11.91
CA GLY A 70 -2.87 0.64 10.70
C GLY A 70 -4.21 0.68 9.98
N GLU A 71 -5.19 1.41 10.50
CA GLU A 71 -6.51 1.58 9.90
C GLU A 71 -6.52 2.74 8.89
N PRO A 72 -7.44 2.71 7.90
CA PRO A 72 -8.46 1.68 7.65
C PRO A 72 -7.93 0.44 6.89
N ALA A 73 -6.64 0.46 6.51
CA ALA A 73 -6.06 -0.56 5.65
C ALA A 73 -6.08 -1.97 6.24
N ILE A 74 -5.95 -2.13 7.57
CA ILE A 74 -6.12 -3.44 8.23
C ILE A 74 -7.53 -3.97 8.01
N THR A 75 -8.55 -3.15 8.24
CA THR A 75 -9.95 -3.52 7.98
C THR A 75 -10.14 -3.92 6.52
N HIS A 76 -9.65 -3.11 5.57
CA HIS A 76 -9.74 -3.44 4.15
C HIS A 76 -9.10 -4.78 3.80
N CYS A 77 -7.89 -5.04 4.32
CA CYS A 77 -7.18 -6.30 4.09
C CYS A 77 -7.96 -7.49 4.66
N LYS A 78 -8.49 -7.37 5.89
CA LYS A 78 -9.28 -8.43 6.52
C LYS A 78 -10.55 -8.73 5.73
N THR A 79 -11.33 -7.70 5.38
CA THR A 79 -12.55 -7.85 4.59
C THR A 79 -12.27 -8.52 3.24
N ALA A 80 -11.20 -8.12 2.56
CA ALA A 80 -10.83 -8.71 1.27
C ALA A 80 -10.47 -10.19 1.40
N ILE A 81 -9.64 -10.53 2.39
CA ILE A 81 -9.26 -11.92 2.68
C ILE A 81 -10.49 -12.75 3.06
N GLU A 82 -11.37 -12.25 3.93
CA GLU A 82 -12.59 -12.94 4.32
C GLU A 82 -13.53 -13.18 3.13
N ALA A 83 -13.59 -12.24 2.20
CA ALA A 83 -14.30 -12.34 0.93
C ALA A 83 -13.62 -13.27 -0.11
N GLY A 84 -12.46 -13.85 0.22
CA GLY A 84 -11.73 -14.76 -0.67
C GLY A 84 -10.99 -14.05 -1.80
N LYS A 85 -10.62 -12.78 -1.60
CA LYS A 85 -9.92 -11.95 -2.59
C LYS A 85 -8.44 -11.81 -2.23
N HIS A 86 -7.60 -11.80 -3.26
CA HIS A 86 -6.19 -11.50 -3.10
C HIS A 86 -6.00 -10.03 -2.73
N VAL A 87 -4.93 -9.73 -1.99
CA VAL A 87 -4.63 -8.35 -1.58
C VAL A 87 -3.22 -7.99 -2.01
N VAL A 88 -3.09 -6.85 -2.67
CA VAL A 88 -1.82 -6.20 -2.97
C VAL A 88 -1.84 -4.79 -2.39
N MET A 89 -0.79 -4.40 -1.65
CA MET A 89 -0.75 -3.08 -1.03
C MET A 89 0.62 -2.40 -1.08
N THR A 90 0.61 -1.07 -0.92
CA THR A 90 1.81 -0.26 -0.68
C THR A 90 1.79 0.41 0.70
N ASN A 91 0.80 0.09 1.53
CA ASN A 91 0.61 0.67 2.86
C ASN A 91 1.45 -0.04 3.93
N LYS A 92 2.28 0.72 4.66
CA LYS A 92 3.15 0.15 5.71
C LYS A 92 2.43 -0.13 7.03
N GLY A 93 1.30 0.54 7.28
CA GLY A 93 0.56 0.47 8.55
C GLY A 93 0.16 -0.97 8.92
N PRO A 94 -0.56 -1.69 8.04
CA PRO A 94 -0.96 -3.07 8.31
C PRO A 94 0.21 -4.03 8.53
N ILE A 95 1.33 -3.84 7.84
CA ILE A 95 2.52 -4.69 8.00
C ILE A 95 3.13 -4.53 9.39
N VAL A 96 3.21 -3.30 9.88
CA VAL A 96 3.77 -3.03 11.21
C VAL A 96 2.88 -3.58 12.33
N LYS A 97 1.56 -3.52 12.14
CA LYS A 97 0.58 -3.73 13.22
C LYS A 97 -0.05 -5.13 13.21
N ALA A 98 -0.31 -5.69 12.03
CA ALA A 98 -1.14 -6.88 11.87
C ALA A 98 -0.60 -7.91 10.87
N TYR A 99 0.67 -7.83 10.47
CA TYR A 99 1.25 -8.73 9.45
C TYR A 99 0.94 -10.22 9.71
N GLN A 100 1.29 -10.73 10.89
CA GLN A 100 1.12 -12.15 11.21
C GLN A 100 -0.35 -12.58 11.12
N GLN A 101 -1.25 -11.80 11.71
CA GLN A 101 -2.69 -12.07 11.66
C GLN A 101 -3.23 -12.07 10.22
N LEU A 102 -2.83 -11.10 9.41
CA LEU A 102 -3.27 -10.99 8.02
C LEU A 102 -2.72 -12.12 7.16
N LYS A 103 -1.44 -12.48 7.36
CA LYS A 103 -0.80 -13.58 6.63
C LYS A 103 -1.43 -14.93 6.97
N GLU A 104 -1.63 -15.22 8.25
CA GLU A 104 -2.29 -16.46 8.70
C GLU A 104 -3.74 -16.56 8.17
N ALA A 105 -4.48 -15.44 8.18
CA ALA A 105 -5.83 -15.40 7.61
C ALA A 105 -5.84 -15.65 6.10
N ALA A 106 -4.91 -15.04 5.37
CA ALA A 106 -4.75 -15.21 3.93
C ALA A 106 -4.41 -16.67 3.58
N ASP A 107 -3.47 -17.28 4.31
CA ASP A 107 -3.06 -18.68 4.14
C ASP A 107 -4.22 -19.64 4.42
N LYS A 108 -4.98 -19.40 5.49
CA LYS A 108 -6.16 -20.21 5.83
C LYS A 108 -7.25 -20.13 4.75
N LYS A 109 -7.39 -18.98 4.10
CA LYS A 109 -8.36 -18.78 3.02
C LYS A 109 -7.84 -19.28 1.67
N GLY A 110 -6.53 -19.47 1.52
CA GLY A 110 -5.89 -19.82 0.25
C GLY A 110 -5.77 -18.64 -0.71
N VAL A 111 -5.62 -17.42 -0.20
CA VAL A 111 -5.44 -16.21 -1.01
C VAL A 111 -4.07 -15.58 -0.78
N GLU A 112 -3.51 -14.98 -1.82
CA GLU A 112 -2.27 -14.22 -1.75
C GLU A 112 -2.43 -12.88 -1.01
N PHE A 113 -1.42 -12.54 -0.20
CA PHE A 113 -1.28 -11.28 0.53
C PHE A 113 0.10 -10.69 0.27
N LEU A 114 0.18 -9.72 -0.65
CA LEU A 114 1.43 -9.18 -1.19
C LEU A 114 1.60 -7.70 -0.83
N PHE A 115 2.82 -7.32 -0.47
CA PHE A 115 3.11 -5.97 0.06
C PHE A 115 4.48 -5.44 -0.38
N GLU A 116 4.99 -5.89 -1.53
CA GLU A 116 6.31 -5.51 -2.01
C GLU A 116 6.49 -4.01 -2.18
N GLY A 117 5.46 -3.31 -2.67
CA GLY A 117 5.50 -1.85 -2.83
C GLY A 117 5.64 -1.07 -1.51
N THR A 118 5.52 -1.73 -0.36
CA THR A 118 5.83 -1.13 0.95
C THR A 118 7.34 -0.99 1.20
N VAL A 119 8.20 -1.79 0.55
CA VAL A 119 9.65 -1.80 0.80
C VAL A 119 10.41 -1.41 -0.47
N MET A 120 11.23 -0.37 -0.38
CA MET A 120 12.05 0.11 -1.51
C MET A 120 11.28 0.43 -2.80
N SER A 121 10.00 0.76 -2.69
CA SER A 121 9.12 1.14 -3.80
C SER A 121 9.07 0.04 -4.88
N GLY A 122 9.61 0.27 -6.08
CA GLY A 122 9.62 -0.70 -7.18
C GLY A 122 10.79 -1.69 -7.17
N THR A 123 11.70 -1.61 -6.19
CA THR A 123 12.82 -2.55 -6.10
C THR A 123 12.30 -3.89 -5.57
N PRO A 124 12.63 -5.04 -6.18
CA PRO A 124 12.11 -6.35 -5.77
C PRO A 124 12.77 -6.86 -4.47
N ALA A 125 12.60 -6.12 -3.38
CA ALA A 125 13.28 -6.35 -2.11
C ALA A 125 12.75 -7.58 -1.36
N LEU A 126 11.47 -7.96 -1.57
CA LEU A 126 10.86 -9.13 -0.92
C LEU A 126 10.89 -10.35 -1.83
N ARG A 127 10.61 -10.18 -3.13
CA ARG A 127 10.61 -11.31 -4.07
C ARG A 127 12.00 -11.85 -4.34
N MET A 128 13.04 -11.02 -4.29
CA MET A 128 14.42 -11.49 -4.49
C MET A 128 14.79 -12.61 -3.48
N PRO A 129 14.70 -12.41 -2.15
CA PRO A 129 15.00 -13.47 -1.20
C PRO A 129 14.02 -14.65 -1.28
N LEU A 130 12.72 -14.38 -1.45
CA LEU A 130 11.68 -15.42 -1.36
C LEU A 130 11.61 -16.33 -2.60
N MET A 131 11.90 -15.80 -3.79
CA MET A 131 11.75 -16.52 -5.05
C MET A 131 13.09 -16.79 -5.73
N THR A 132 13.90 -15.74 -5.91
CA THR A 132 15.13 -15.84 -6.72
C THR A 132 16.25 -16.53 -5.95
N LEU A 133 16.32 -16.29 -4.65
CA LEU A 133 17.36 -16.82 -3.78
C LEU A 133 16.89 -18.00 -2.92
N LYS A 134 15.76 -18.64 -3.25
CA LYS A 134 15.15 -19.72 -2.45
C LYS A 134 16.08 -20.91 -2.16
N GLY A 135 17.09 -21.13 -3.01
CA GLY A 135 18.12 -22.15 -2.82
C GLY A 135 19.38 -21.70 -2.07
N ASN A 136 19.44 -20.46 -1.60
CA ASN A 136 20.60 -19.88 -0.93
C ASN A 136 20.30 -19.63 0.56
N THR A 137 21.33 -19.76 1.40
CA THR A 137 21.26 -19.29 2.79
C THR A 137 21.67 -17.82 2.87
N ILE A 138 20.70 -16.94 3.13
CA ILE A 138 20.97 -15.51 3.30
C ILE A 138 21.58 -15.28 4.69
N THR A 139 22.87 -14.94 4.74
CA THR A 139 23.58 -14.70 6.00
C THR A 139 23.42 -13.27 6.52
N ARG A 140 23.20 -12.29 5.63
CA ARG A 140 23.10 -10.86 5.98
C ARG A 140 22.39 -10.06 4.90
N ILE A 141 21.59 -9.06 5.33
CA ILE A 141 21.00 -8.03 4.46
C ILE A 141 21.45 -6.65 4.97
N GLU A 142 21.92 -5.79 4.06
CA GLU A 142 22.33 -4.41 4.32
C GLU A 142 21.69 -3.48 3.30
N GLY A 143 21.22 -2.32 3.74
CA GLY A 143 20.71 -1.32 2.82
C GLY A 143 20.21 -0.06 3.51
N ILE A 144 20.14 1.01 2.71
CA ILE A 144 19.52 2.27 3.11
C ILE A 144 18.08 2.26 2.58
N LEU A 145 17.12 2.15 3.48
CA LEU A 145 15.73 1.82 3.14
C LEU A 145 14.77 3.02 3.22
N ASN A 146 15.28 4.20 3.59
CA ASN A 146 14.51 5.43 3.69
C ASN A 146 15.13 6.53 2.83
N GLY A 147 14.44 6.87 1.74
CA GLY A 147 14.89 7.92 0.81
C GLY A 147 14.97 9.30 1.44
N THR A 148 14.02 9.67 2.32
CA THR A 148 14.04 10.96 3.02
C THR A 148 15.26 11.05 3.93
N THR A 149 15.49 10.08 4.81
CA THR A 149 16.66 10.08 5.69
C THR A 149 17.96 10.09 4.89
N ASN A 150 18.08 9.24 3.85
CA ASN A 150 19.30 9.18 3.04
C ASN A 150 19.62 10.51 2.37
N SER A 151 18.62 11.11 1.74
CA SER A 151 18.81 12.39 1.09
C SER A 151 19.07 13.48 2.12
N MET A 152 18.50 13.45 3.34
CA MET A 152 18.81 14.46 4.37
C MET A 152 20.26 14.33 4.82
N LEU A 153 20.74 13.11 5.00
CA LEU A 153 22.15 12.83 5.29
C LEU A 153 23.06 13.29 4.15
N THR A 154 22.62 13.22 2.89
CA THR A 154 23.37 13.73 1.73
C THR A 154 23.47 15.26 1.75
N ASP A 155 22.38 15.96 2.08
CA ASP A 155 22.39 17.42 2.25
C ASP A 155 23.35 17.83 3.38
N MET A 156 23.27 17.12 4.51
CA MET A 156 24.13 17.37 5.67
C MET A 156 25.61 17.10 5.38
N ALA A 157 25.90 16.02 4.63
CA ALA A 157 27.26 15.73 4.17
C ALA A 157 27.79 16.82 3.21
N SER A 158 26.91 17.55 2.55
CA SER A 158 27.23 18.70 1.69
C SER A 158 27.32 20.03 2.46
N GLY A 159 27.20 20.01 3.79
CA GLY A 159 27.34 21.18 4.67
C GLY A 159 26.04 21.86 5.08
N MET A 160 24.87 21.33 4.69
CA MET A 160 23.57 21.89 5.12
C MET A 160 23.26 21.50 6.58
N SER A 161 22.60 22.38 7.34
CA SER A 161 22.10 22.01 8.67
C SER A 161 20.96 20.99 8.58
N TYR A 162 20.73 20.26 9.68
CA TYR A 162 19.60 19.33 9.75
C TYR A 162 18.27 20.06 9.60
N GLU A 163 18.16 21.23 10.23
CA GLU A 163 16.98 22.10 10.25
C GLU A 163 16.64 22.60 8.85
N ASP A 164 17.64 23.06 8.09
CA ASP A 164 17.44 23.55 6.73
C ASP A 164 17.03 22.42 5.78
N SER A 165 17.66 21.24 5.91
CA SER A 165 17.27 20.07 5.14
C SER A 165 15.83 19.64 5.48
N LEU A 166 15.44 19.65 6.75
CA LEU A 166 14.08 19.31 7.17
C LEU A 166 13.04 20.31 6.62
N ILE A 167 13.33 21.61 6.65
CA ILE A 167 12.48 22.65 6.06
C ILE A 167 12.34 22.43 4.55
N LEU A 168 13.45 22.17 3.86
CA LEU A 168 13.46 21.87 2.43
C LEU A 168 12.60 20.65 2.09
N ARG A 169 12.63 19.61 2.91
CA ARG A 169 11.79 18.40 2.73
C ARG A 169 10.31 18.68 2.90
N ASN A 170 9.96 19.41 3.95
CA ASN A 170 8.57 19.79 4.19
C ASN A 170 8.03 20.64 3.03
N LYS A 171 8.83 21.57 2.49
CA LYS A 171 8.47 22.36 1.30
C LYS A 171 8.29 21.52 0.05
N LYS A 172 9.10 20.47 -0.13
CA LYS A 172 8.99 19.52 -1.27
C LYS A 172 7.88 18.48 -1.10
N GLY A 173 7.11 18.51 0.00
CA GLY A 173 6.05 17.53 0.27
C GLY A 173 6.59 16.11 0.52
N MET A 174 7.87 15.96 0.87
CA MET A 174 8.45 14.64 1.10
C MET A 174 7.93 14.04 2.42
N PRO A 175 7.69 12.72 2.47
CA PRO A 175 7.28 12.04 3.70
C PRO A 175 8.31 12.25 4.80
N LYS A 176 7.86 12.49 6.03
CA LYS A 176 8.75 12.61 7.20
C LYS A 176 9.62 11.36 7.35
N PRO A 177 10.84 11.50 7.90
CA PRO A 177 11.71 10.36 8.18
C PRO A 177 10.98 9.29 9.00
N ILE A 178 11.09 8.02 8.59
CA ILE A 178 10.43 6.90 9.27
C ILE A 178 11.25 6.55 10.51
N GLN A 179 10.58 6.36 11.65
CA GLN A 179 11.23 5.96 12.89
C GLN A 179 11.77 4.51 12.82
N ARG A 180 12.91 4.27 13.49
CA ARG A 180 13.67 3.01 13.51
C ARG A 180 12.82 1.76 13.81
N THR A 181 11.75 1.91 14.60
CA THR A 181 10.85 0.83 15.03
C THR A 181 10.11 0.17 13.87
N THR A 182 9.75 0.92 12.82
CA THR A 182 9.03 0.44 11.64
C THR A 182 9.86 -0.54 10.80
N LEU A 183 11.16 -0.25 10.61
CA LEU A 183 12.07 -1.09 9.81
C LEU A 183 12.33 -2.45 10.45
N LYS A 184 12.46 -2.50 11.79
CA LYS A 184 12.59 -3.77 12.53
C LYS A 184 11.34 -4.66 12.35
N GLY A 185 10.14 -4.07 12.37
CA GLY A 185 8.90 -4.80 12.15
C GLY A 185 8.77 -5.40 10.75
N MET A 186 9.23 -4.68 9.72
CA MET A 186 9.10 -5.10 8.30
C MET A 186 10.16 -6.11 7.85
N MET A 187 11.37 -6.07 8.41
CA MET A 187 12.48 -6.96 7.98
C MET A 187 12.84 -8.07 8.97
N PHE A 188 12.50 -7.95 10.26
CA PHE A 188 13.04 -8.83 11.30
C PHE A 188 12.00 -9.65 12.07
N LYS A 189 10.72 -9.63 11.68
CA LYS A 189 9.69 -10.48 12.31
C LYS A 189 9.61 -11.91 11.76
N GLU A 190 10.40 -12.25 10.72
CA GLU A 190 10.52 -13.61 10.16
C GLU A 190 11.45 -14.56 10.96
N ARG A 191 11.77 -14.25 12.23
CA ARG A 191 12.65 -15.13 13.04
C ARG A 191 11.95 -16.31 13.72
N SER A 192 10.65 -16.53 13.52
CA SER A 192 9.88 -17.59 14.20
C SER A 192 9.42 -18.73 13.30
N SER A 193 9.93 -18.84 12.07
CA SER A 193 9.59 -19.95 11.16
C SER A 193 10.72 -20.25 10.17
N PHE A 194 11.81 -20.81 10.68
CA PHE A 194 12.73 -21.66 9.92
C PHE A 194 12.89 -22.97 10.68
#